data_AF-A0A453AKB6-F1
#
_entry.id   AF-A0A453AKB6-F1
#
_cell.length_a   1.000
_cell.length_b   1.000
_cell.length_c   1.000
_cell.angle_alpha   90.00
_cell.angle_beta   90.00
_cell.angle_gamma   90.00
#
_symmetry.space_group_name_H-M   'P 1'
#
loop_
_entity.id
_entity.type
_entity.pdbx_description
1 polymer ?
#
loop_
_entity_poly.entity_id
_entity_poly.type
_entity_poly.pdbx_seq_one_letter_code
_entity_poly.pdbx_strand_id
1 'polypeptide(L)'
;VDFVFAGRALDSSRRPADLAGEAARILRPEGHLVVLTSSAGDAYSLRSLQALLPSLRLLRSREINSPDASTLRELVFQKLQPTTASTSTENSASNCTIGDHKMQLLTHAEPLIEEEPLKPWLTLKRNIQNIKYLPELADISFKRRYVYVDLGSRSYGSSIGSWFRKQYPKQNHTFEVFAIEADPTFHPDYATRKGVTLLPYAAWVKNDTLSFEINGDPGKEDEAKASGHGMGRIRPTAGKKMSGKVRSVQAFDFAEWLKQTVSEQDYVVMKMDVEGTEFDLIPRLFDTGAICLVDEVFLECHYNRWQRCCPGERSPKYQNTYEECLELFSSLRESGVLVHQWF
;
A
#
# COMPACT_ATOMS: atom_id res chain seq x y z
N VAL A 1 -11.92 30.32 19.65
CA VAL A 1 -10.70 30.89 20.26
C VAL A 1 -9.85 31.53 19.19
N ASP A 2 -9.10 32.58 19.49
CA ASP A 2 -8.28 33.30 18.50
C ASP A 2 -6.84 32.76 18.43
N PHE A 3 -6.43 31.99 19.44
CA PHE A 3 -5.09 31.40 19.54
C PHE A 3 -5.16 30.02 20.21
N VAL A 4 -4.43 29.06 19.66
CA VAL A 4 -4.19 27.73 20.23
C VAL A 4 -2.69 27.44 20.15
N PHE A 5 -2.10 26.99 21.26
CA PHE A 5 -0.72 26.52 21.29
C PHE A 5 -0.71 25.03 21.63
N ALA A 6 -0.12 24.23 20.74
CA ALA A 6 0.03 22.79 20.88
C ALA A 6 1.53 22.45 21.02
N GLY A 7 2.03 22.45 22.26
CA GLY A 7 3.42 22.08 22.55
C GLY A 7 3.60 20.56 22.58
N ARG A 8 4.23 19.96 21.56
CA ARG A 8 4.52 18.51 21.40
C ARG A 8 3.34 17.55 21.62
N ALA A 9 2.12 18.09 21.68
CA ALA A 9 0.91 17.31 21.93
C ALA A 9 0.58 16.38 20.77
N LEU A 10 0.92 16.78 19.53
CA LEU A 10 0.75 15.94 18.35
C LEU A 10 1.76 14.79 18.34
N ASP A 11 3.04 15.07 18.64
CA ASP A 11 4.12 14.06 18.69
C ASP A 11 3.82 12.91 19.65
N SER A 12 3.23 13.23 20.80
CA SER A 12 2.99 12.28 21.90
C SER A 12 1.64 11.56 21.81
N SER A 13 0.79 11.98 20.88
CA SER A 13 -0.57 11.44 20.76
C SER A 13 -0.61 10.19 19.90
N ARG A 14 -1.44 9.21 20.31
CA ARG A 14 -1.82 8.08 19.45
C ARG A 14 -2.90 8.44 18.42
N ARG A 15 -3.45 9.66 18.52
CA ARG A 15 -4.54 10.19 17.70
C ARG A 15 -4.20 11.63 17.25
N PRO A 16 -3.08 11.85 16.54
CA PRO A 16 -2.65 13.20 16.16
C PRO A 16 -3.67 13.89 15.26
N ALA A 17 -4.31 13.15 14.35
CA ALA A 17 -5.35 13.66 13.47
C ALA A 17 -6.57 14.22 14.23
N ASP A 18 -7.03 13.53 15.29
CA ASP A 18 -8.17 14.00 16.08
C ASP A 18 -7.82 15.26 16.88
N LEU A 19 -6.62 15.33 17.46
CA LEU A 19 -6.15 16.53 18.17
C LEU A 19 -5.97 17.71 17.22
N ALA A 20 -5.39 17.49 16.04
CA ALA A 20 -5.25 18.50 15.00
C ALA A 20 -6.62 19.01 14.54
N GLY A 21 -7.55 18.08 14.28
CA GLY A 21 -8.93 18.40 13.91
C GLY A 21 -9.66 19.20 14.98
N GLU A 22 -9.49 18.85 16.27
CA GLU A 22 -10.12 19.58 17.37
C GLU A 22 -9.53 20.99 17.53
N ALA A 23 -8.19 21.13 17.44
CA ALA A 23 -7.52 22.43 17.45
C ALA A 23 -8.03 23.32 16.29
N ALA A 24 -8.16 22.75 15.09
CA ALA A 24 -8.72 23.44 13.94
C ALA A 24 -10.18 23.84 14.15
N ARG A 25 -11.01 22.95 14.74
CA ARG A 25 -12.44 23.18 14.96
C ARG A 25 -12.70 24.36 15.91
N ILE A 26 -11.97 24.44 17.03
CA ILE A 26 -12.19 25.47 18.06
C ILE A 26 -11.69 26.87 17.68
N LEU A 27 -10.76 26.96 16.72
CA LEU A 27 -10.27 28.23 16.21
C LEU A 27 -11.37 29.01 15.49
N ARG A 28 -11.40 30.32 15.67
CA ARG A 28 -12.19 31.24 14.84
C ARG A 28 -11.43 31.52 13.54
N PRO A 29 -12.11 31.97 12.47
CA PRO A 29 -11.44 32.50 11.28
C PRO A 29 -10.37 33.52 11.65
N GLU A 30 -9.24 33.53 10.93
CA GLU A 30 -8.03 34.33 11.22
C GLU A 30 -7.30 33.97 12.52
N GLY A 31 -7.84 33.06 13.34
CA GLY A 31 -7.19 32.56 14.54
C GLY A 31 -5.95 31.72 14.21
N HIS A 32 -5.00 31.67 15.15
CA HIS A 32 -3.70 31.04 14.95
C HIS A 32 -3.52 29.76 15.75
N LEU A 33 -3.03 28.71 15.10
CA LEU A 33 -2.50 27.50 15.75
C LEU A 33 -0.98 27.54 15.69
N VAL A 34 -0.31 27.44 16.83
CA VAL A 34 1.13 27.24 16.89
C VAL A 34 1.40 25.81 17.36
N VAL A 35 2.09 25.04 16.52
CA VAL A 35 2.53 23.67 16.83
C VAL A 35 4.03 23.69 17.08
N LEU A 36 4.46 23.14 18.21
CA LEU A 36 5.86 22.74 18.41
C LEU A 36 5.96 21.23 18.26
N THR A 37 6.87 20.77 17.40
CA THR A 37 7.04 19.35 17.10
C THR A 37 8.52 18.99 16.96
N SER A 38 8.91 17.80 17.43
CA SER A 38 10.22 17.19 17.12
C SER A 38 10.23 16.40 15.80
N SER A 39 9.07 16.29 15.15
CA SER A 39 8.84 15.64 13.86
C SER A 39 8.72 16.69 12.75
N ALA A 40 8.18 16.35 11.58
CA ALA A 40 8.08 17.25 10.43
C ALA A 40 9.44 17.84 10.01
N GLY A 41 10.52 17.08 10.23
CA GLY A 41 11.88 17.43 9.83
C GLY A 41 12.05 17.38 8.31
N ASP A 42 11.46 16.37 7.68
CA ASP A 42 11.41 16.19 6.24
C ASP A 42 10.10 16.67 5.59
N ALA A 43 10.12 16.78 4.26
CA ALA A 43 9.00 17.29 3.49
C ALA A 43 7.76 16.38 3.54
N TYR A 44 7.91 15.06 3.67
CA TYR A 44 6.79 14.12 3.73
C TYR A 44 6.03 14.25 5.04
N SER A 45 6.74 14.28 6.17
CA SER A 45 6.15 14.46 7.50
C SER A 45 5.48 15.85 7.63
N LEU A 46 6.13 16.91 7.12
CA LEU A 46 5.55 18.26 7.11
C LEU A 46 4.24 18.32 6.30
N ARG A 47 4.22 17.72 5.10
CA ARG A 47 3.02 17.67 4.24
C ARG A 47 1.92 16.83 4.87
N SER A 48 2.28 15.72 5.52
CA SER A 48 1.33 14.89 6.27
C SER A 48 0.67 15.68 7.40
N LEU A 49 1.43 16.47 8.17
CA LEU A 49 0.87 17.34 9.21
C LEU A 49 -0.05 18.43 8.64
N GLN A 50 0.31 19.03 7.49
CA GLN A 50 -0.56 19.99 6.82
C GLN A 50 -1.88 19.35 6.36
N ALA A 51 -1.84 18.10 5.88
CA ALA A 51 -3.02 17.36 5.43
C ALA A 51 -4.01 17.05 6.56
N LEU A 52 -3.56 16.98 7.81
CA LEU A 52 -4.42 16.87 9.01
C LEU A 52 -5.16 18.17 9.34
N LEU A 53 -4.75 19.30 8.74
CA LEU A 53 -5.25 20.65 9.03
C LEU A 53 -5.78 21.36 7.76
N PRO A 54 -6.72 20.78 7.01
CA PRO A 54 -7.12 21.29 5.68
C PRO A 54 -7.77 22.68 5.71
N SER A 55 -8.31 23.11 6.85
CA SER A 55 -8.90 24.44 7.02
C SER A 55 -7.90 25.51 7.48
N LEU A 56 -6.63 25.15 7.63
CA LEU A 56 -5.58 26.04 8.09
C LEU A 56 -4.49 26.16 7.03
N ARG A 57 -4.00 27.39 6.83
CA ARG A 57 -2.84 27.69 6.00
C ARG A 57 -1.59 27.80 6.86
N LEU A 58 -0.51 27.13 6.49
CA LEU A 58 0.79 27.33 7.10
C LEU A 58 1.33 28.72 6.73
N LEU A 59 1.58 29.56 7.72
CA LEU A 59 2.16 30.90 7.55
C LEU A 59 3.67 30.93 7.76
N ARG A 60 4.17 30.12 8.71
CA ARG A 60 5.57 30.12 9.10
C ARG A 60 6.01 28.73 9.55
N SER A 61 7.22 28.36 9.15
CA SER A 61 7.97 27.23 9.70
C SER A 61 9.33 27.75 10.16
N ARG A 62 9.72 27.43 11.39
CA ARG A 62 10.99 27.83 11.99
C ARG A 62 11.61 26.66 12.73
N GLU A 63 12.89 26.43 12.51
CA GLU A 63 13.67 25.48 13.31
C GLU A 63 14.24 26.16 14.55
N ILE A 64 14.22 25.44 15.65
CA ILE A 64 14.73 25.81 16.97
C ILE A 64 15.72 24.72 17.35
N ASN A 65 17.01 25.03 17.16
CA ASN A 65 18.10 24.12 17.44
C ASN A 65 18.49 24.20 18.91
N SER A 66 18.69 23.04 19.52
CA SER A 66 19.23 22.92 20.87
C SER A 66 20.72 22.53 20.84
N PRO A 67 21.52 22.92 21.85
CA PRO A 67 22.93 22.52 21.95
C PRO A 67 23.16 21.00 21.97
N ASP A 68 22.14 20.22 22.33
CA ASP A 68 22.16 18.75 22.34
C ASP A 68 21.84 18.10 20.99
N ALA A 69 21.85 18.88 19.90
CA ALA A 69 21.51 18.48 18.54
C ALA A 69 20.07 17.96 18.34
N SER A 70 19.18 18.14 19.33
CA SER A 70 17.75 17.97 19.10
C SER A 70 17.19 19.18 18.34
N THR A 71 16.39 18.90 17.31
CA THR A 71 15.71 19.92 16.51
C THR A 71 14.24 19.96 16.88
N LEU A 72 13.75 21.14 17.28
CA LEU A 72 12.33 21.41 17.45
C LEU A 72 11.87 22.33 16.32
N ARG A 73 10.72 22.06 15.72
CA ARG A 73 10.12 22.89 14.69
C ARG A 73 8.89 23.62 15.25
N GLU A 74 8.85 24.93 15.04
CA GLU A 74 7.68 25.76 15.23
C GLU A 74 6.96 25.91 13.90
N LEU A 75 5.67 25.55 13.88
CA LEU A 75 4.78 25.74 12.75
C LEU A 75 3.64 26.66 13.18
N VAL A 76 3.47 27.77 12.47
CA VAL A 76 2.38 28.72 12.70
C VAL A 76 1.38 28.59 11.57
N PHE A 77 0.17 28.19 11.94
CA PHE A 77 -0.97 28.04 11.05
C PHE A 77 -2.02 29.12 11.34
N GLN A 78 -2.75 29.50 10.32
CA GLN A 78 -3.87 30.44 10.42
C GLN A 78 -5.12 29.81 9.83
N LYS A 79 -6.25 29.89 10.55
CA LYS A 79 -7.54 29.39 10.08
C LYS A 79 -8.09 30.27 8.98
N LEU A 80 -8.44 29.65 7.86
CA LEU A 80 -9.02 30.32 6.70
C LEU A 80 -10.43 30.84 7.02
N GLN A 81 -10.84 31.91 6.33
CA GLN A 81 -12.24 32.32 6.34
C GLN A 81 -13.10 31.22 5.69
N PRO A 82 -14.34 31.02 6.17
CA PRO A 82 -15.28 30.17 5.46
C PRO A 82 -15.56 30.81 4.11
N THR A 83 -15.00 30.25 3.04
CA THR A 83 -15.43 30.60 1.69
C THR A 83 -16.81 30.00 1.48
N THR A 84 -17.74 30.77 0.91
CA THR A 84 -18.95 30.21 0.27
C THR A 84 -18.47 29.39 -0.93
N ALA A 85 -18.08 28.14 -0.71
CA ALA A 85 -17.56 27.29 -1.76
C ALA A 85 -18.68 26.95 -2.74
N SER A 86 -18.59 27.48 -3.95
CA SER A 86 -19.09 26.80 -5.14
C SER A 86 -18.47 25.42 -5.17
N THR A 87 -19.29 24.39 -5.06
CA THR A 87 -18.95 23.00 -5.34
C THR A 87 -18.49 22.88 -6.79
N SER A 88 -17.22 23.16 -7.06
CA SER A 88 -16.53 22.52 -8.17
C SER A 88 -16.19 21.12 -7.69
N THR A 89 -17.18 20.22 -7.78
CA THR A 89 -16.89 18.80 -8.00
C THR A 89 -16.08 18.73 -9.29
N GLU A 90 -14.76 18.83 -9.17
CA GLU A 90 -13.83 18.42 -10.22
C GLU A 90 -13.91 16.90 -10.32
N ASN A 91 -14.98 16.45 -10.99
CA ASN A 91 -15.04 15.14 -11.61
C ASN A 91 -14.08 15.18 -12.80
N SER A 92 -12.83 14.77 -12.58
CA SER A 92 -11.79 14.41 -13.56
C SER A 92 -10.44 14.74 -12.90
N ALA A 93 -9.58 13.80 -12.50
CA ALA A 93 -9.00 12.80 -13.38
C ALA A 93 -8.50 11.59 -12.60
N SER A 94 -8.37 10.45 -13.30
CA SER A 94 -7.70 9.20 -12.90
C SER A 94 -6.21 9.34 -12.55
N ASN A 95 -5.72 10.56 -12.28
CA ASN A 95 -4.30 10.87 -12.09
C ASN A 95 -4.06 11.36 -10.66
N CYS A 96 -3.09 10.76 -9.98
CA CYS A 96 -2.71 11.17 -8.64
C CYS A 96 -2.12 12.58 -8.65
N THR A 97 -2.51 13.40 -7.67
CA THR A 97 -1.81 14.68 -7.44
C THR A 97 -0.51 14.37 -6.69
N ILE A 98 0.59 14.24 -7.44
CA ILE A 98 1.89 13.89 -6.87
C ILE A 98 2.60 15.17 -6.44
N GLY A 99 2.71 15.39 -5.14
CA GLY A 99 3.51 16.50 -4.63
C GLY A 99 5.00 16.23 -4.76
N ASP A 100 5.81 17.29 -4.90
CA ASP A 100 7.28 17.21 -5.03
C ASP A 100 7.96 16.34 -3.97
N HIS A 101 7.41 16.35 -2.75
CA HIS A 101 7.88 15.54 -1.63
C HIS A 101 7.84 14.02 -1.90
N LYS A 102 6.80 13.52 -2.60
CA LYS A 102 6.73 12.10 -3.01
C LYS A 102 7.72 11.80 -4.13
N MET A 103 7.85 12.70 -5.11
CA MET A 103 8.82 12.53 -6.20
C MET A 103 10.27 12.47 -5.69
N GLN A 104 10.62 13.31 -4.70
CA GLN A 104 11.93 13.27 -4.07
C GLN A 104 12.19 11.96 -3.31
N LEU A 105 11.17 11.34 -2.72
CA LEU A 105 11.35 10.02 -2.09
C LEU A 105 11.63 8.94 -3.13
N LEU A 106 10.95 9.00 -4.28
CA LEU A 106 11.13 8.02 -5.36
C LEU A 106 12.53 8.06 -5.98
N THR A 107 13.22 9.20 -5.96
CA THR A 107 14.63 9.25 -6.43
C THR A 107 15.59 8.45 -5.54
N HIS A 108 15.16 8.10 -4.33
CA HIS A 108 15.93 7.29 -3.38
C HIS A 108 15.51 5.82 -3.37
N ALA A 109 14.50 5.44 -4.17
CA ALA A 109 14.07 4.05 -4.32
C ALA A 109 15.21 3.18 -4.87
N GLU A 110 15.25 1.90 -4.52
CA GLU A 110 16.15 0.97 -5.17
C GLU A 110 15.84 0.87 -6.68
N PRO A 111 16.83 0.64 -7.55
CA PRO A 111 16.60 0.53 -8.98
C PRO A 111 15.69 -0.66 -9.31
N LEU A 112 14.89 -0.52 -10.36
CA LEU A 112 14.16 -1.66 -10.92
C LEU A 112 15.15 -2.66 -11.51
N ILE A 113 14.82 -3.94 -11.44
CA ILE A 113 15.58 -5.03 -12.04
C ILE A 113 15.16 -5.11 -13.50
N GLU A 114 15.87 -4.41 -14.38
CA GLU A 114 15.50 -4.25 -15.80
C GLU A 114 15.51 -5.57 -16.60
N GLU A 115 16.23 -6.59 -16.15
CA GLU A 115 16.35 -7.88 -16.86
C GLU A 115 15.67 -9.03 -16.12
N GLU A 116 15.05 -9.95 -16.86
CA GLU A 116 14.39 -11.14 -16.30
C GLU A 116 15.40 -11.97 -15.50
N PRO A 117 15.18 -12.21 -14.19
CA PRO A 117 16.15 -12.90 -13.37
C PRO A 117 16.22 -14.40 -13.72
N LEU A 118 17.38 -14.86 -14.20
CA LEU A 118 17.64 -16.29 -14.48
C LEU A 118 17.47 -17.20 -13.25
N LYS A 119 17.71 -16.65 -12.04
CA LYS A 119 17.53 -17.34 -10.76
C LYS A 119 16.71 -16.45 -9.81
N PRO A 120 15.37 -16.42 -9.91
CA PRO A 120 14.51 -15.48 -9.19
C PRO A 120 14.75 -15.45 -7.68
N TRP A 121 14.88 -16.61 -7.04
CA TRP A 121 15.09 -16.72 -5.59
C TRP A 121 16.40 -16.07 -5.09
N LEU A 122 17.48 -16.13 -5.89
CA LEU A 122 18.75 -15.49 -5.55
C LEU A 122 18.66 -13.98 -5.73
N THR A 123 18.04 -13.55 -6.84
CA THR A 123 17.80 -12.14 -7.13
C THR A 123 16.94 -11.51 -6.04
N LEU A 124 15.86 -12.19 -5.61
CA LEU A 124 15.02 -11.76 -4.50
C LEU A 124 15.81 -11.57 -3.23
N LYS A 125 16.60 -12.59 -2.81
CA LYS A 125 17.38 -12.52 -1.59
C LYS A 125 18.33 -11.32 -1.57
N ARG A 126 18.91 -10.98 -2.73
CA ARG A 126 19.75 -9.80 -2.90
C ARG A 126 18.91 -8.52 -2.90
N ASN A 127 17.76 -8.52 -3.58
CA ASN A 127 16.89 -7.35 -3.70
C ASN A 127 16.35 -6.91 -2.33
N ILE A 128 15.91 -7.87 -1.50
CA ILE A 128 15.39 -7.60 -0.15
C ILE A 128 16.41 -6.82 0.71
N GLN A 129 17.71 -7.02 0.50
CA GLN A 129 18.76 -6.29 1.23
C GLN A 129 18.92 -4.84 0.75
N ASN A 130 18.44 -4.52 -0.44
CA ASN A 130 18.56 -3.21 -1.08
C ASN A 130 17.28 -2.38 -0.99
N ILE A 131 16.14 -3.00 -0.66
CA ILE A 131 14.85 -2.32 -0.51
C ILE A 131 15.02 -1.10 0.40
N LYS A 132 14.52 0.05 -0.08
CA LYS A 132 14.47 1.29 0.69
C LYS A 132 13.05 1.49 1.15
N TYR A 133 12.75 1.05 2.37
CA TYR A 133 11.41 1.19 2.93
C TYR A 133 11.06 2.66 3.10
N LEU A 134 9.82 3.06 2.78
CA LEU A 134 9.40 4.45 2.93
C LEU A 134 9.64 4.98 4.37
N PRO A 135 9.36 4.23 5.45
CA PRO A 135 9.64 4.68 6.81
C PRO A 135 11.14 4.74 7.18
N GLU A 136 12.05 4.36 6.28
CA GLU A 136 13.49 4.64 6.43
C GLU A 136 13.89 5.93 5.70
N LEU A 137 13.08 6.35 4.72
CA LEU A 137 13.32 7.54 3.90
C LEU A 137 12.62 8.80 4.44
N ALA A 138 11.52 8.63 5.20
CA ALA A 138 10.71 9.73 5.72
C ALA A 138 10.10 9.43 7.10
N ASP A 139 9.84 10.47 7.88
CA ASP A 139 9.05 10.38 9.10
C ASP A 139 7.55 10.23 8.79
N ILE A 140 6.92 9.15 9.27
CA ILE A 140 5.51 8.82 9.02
C ILE A 140 4.59 9.21 10.19
N SER A 141 5.06 10.01 11.15
CA SER A 141 4.34 10.30 12.41
C SER A 141 2.97 10.97 12.26
N PHE A 142 2.78 11.80 11.24
CA PHE A 142 1.56 12.63 11.09
C PHE A 142 0.52 12.04 10.17
N LYS A 143 0.25 10.74 10.38
CA LYS A 143 -0.77 10.00 9.65
C LYS A 143 -1.95 9.71 10.57
N ARG A 144 -3.15 9.67 9.99
CA ARG A 144 -4.39 9.42 10.73
C ARG A 144 -4.43 7.98 11.22
N ARG A 145 -4.10 7.03 10.36
CA ARG A 145 -3.94 5.60 10.66
C ARG A 145 -2.79 5.01 9.86
N TYR A 146 -2.40 3.80 10.24
CA TYR A 146 -1.39 3.00 9.55
C TYR A 146 -2.05 1.69 9.14
N VAL A 147 -2.05 1.38 7.86
CA VAL A 147 -2.81 0.27 7.28
C VAL A 147 -1.87 -0.59 6.44
N TYR A 148 -1.94 -1.90 6.66
CA TYR A 148 -1.27 -2.89 5.82
C TYR A 148 -2.31 -3.80 5.16
N VAL A 149 -2.26 -3.92 3.85
CA VAL A 149 -3.18 -4.75 3.05
C VAL A 149 -2.36 -5.83 2.34
N ASP A 150 -2.66 -7.09 2.62
CA ASP A 150 -1.97 -8.25 2.03
C ASP A 150 -2.93 -9.00 1.09
N LEU A 151 -2.74 -8.83 -0.22
CA LEU A 151 -3.55 -9.44 -1.27
C LEU A 151 -2.92 -10.77 -1.69
N GLY A 152 -3.72 -11.85 -1.60
CA GLY A 152 -3.22 -13.21 -1.74
C GLY A 152 -2.36 -13.60 -0.54
N SER A 153 -2.86 -13.30 0.65
CA SER A 153 -2.10 -13.41 1.91
C SER A 153 -1.74 -14.84 2.31
N ARG A 154 -2.39 -15.86 1.73
CA ARG A 154 -2.22 -17.29 2.04
C ARG A 154 -2.37 -17.55 3.53
N SER A 155 -1.36 -18.17 4.17
CA SER A 155 -1.31 -18.35 5.62
C SER A 155 -0.74 -17.10 6.31
N TYR A 156 -1.10 -16.85 7.56
CA TYR A 156 -0.55 -15.77 8.40
C TYR A 156 0.98 -15.73 8.37
N GLY A 157 1.64 -16.89 8.33
CA GLY A 157 3.10 -16.99 8.29
C GLY A 157 3.77 -16.63 6.96
N SER A 158 3.00 -16.38 5.89
CA SER A 158 3.53 -16.11 4.55
C SER A 158 4.18 -14.73 4.46
N SER A 159 3.43 -13.66 4.75
CA SER A 159 3.93 -12.28 4.75
C SER A 159 3.67 -11.56 6.08
N ILE A 160 2.41 -11.54 6.53
CA ILE A 160 1.95 -10.81 7.72
C ILE A 160 2.77 -11.16 8.99
N GLY A 161 2.88 -12.43 9.33
CA GLY A 161 3.54 -12.94 10.53
C GLY A 161 5.05 -13.11 10.41
N SER A 162 5.56 -13.08 9.18
CA SER A 162 6.97 -13.24 8.83
C SER A 162 7.60 -11.87 8.57
N TRP A 163 7.71 -11.45 7.31
CA TRP A 163 8.40 -10.22 6.90
C TRP A 163 7.73 -8.97 7.47
N PHE A 164 6.42 -8.79 7.30
CA PHE A 164 5.77 -7.53 7.67
C PHE A 164 5.90 -7.27 9.17
N ARG A 165 5.53 -8.23 10.03
CA ARG A 165 5.65 -8.04 11.48
C ARG A 165 7.10 -7.95 11.96
N LYS A 166 8.01 -8.76 11.44
CA LYS A 166 9.38 -8.88 11.98
C LYS A 166 10.40 -7.90 11.39
N GLN A 167 10.18 -7.42 10.17
CA GLN A 167 11.20 -6.69 9.41
C GLN A 167 10.74 -5.32 8.94
N TYR A 168 9.48 -5.15 8.53
CA TYR A 168 9.00 -3.85 8.05
C TYR A 168 9.16 -2.75 9.13
N PRO A 169 9.84 -1.63 8.83
CA PRO A 169 10.13 -0.58 9.81
C PRO A 169 8.89 0.27 10.08
N LYS A 170 8.32 0.15 11.29
CA LYS A 170 7.02 0.78 11.61
C LYS A 170 7.14 2.13 12.30
N GLN A 171 8.35 2.62 12.58
CA GLN A 171 8.60 3.80 13.43
C GLN A 171 7.76 3.80 14.73
N ASN A 172 7.60 2.62 15.35
CA ASN A 172 6.80 2.42 16.56
C ASN A 172 5.26 2.67 16.41
N HIS A 173 4.74 2.72 15.17
CA HIS A 173 3.31 2.78 14.91
C HIS A 173 2.65 1.40 14.90
N THR A 174 1.38 1.37 15.31
CA THR A 174 0.54 0.16 15.25
C THR A 174 -0.25 0.19 13.95
N PHE A 175 -0.17 -0.90 13.19
CA PHE A 175 -0.87 -1.06 11.92
C PHE A 175 -2.17 -1.85 12.10
N GLU A 176 -3.24 -1.34 11.48
CA GLU A 176 -4.41 -2.15 11.13
C GLU A 176 -4.04 -3.02 9.94
N VAL A 177 -4.21 -4.35 10.05
CA VAL A 177 -3.83 -5.25 8.95
C VAL A 177 -5.01 -6.04 8.41
N PHE A 178 -5.15 -6.00 7.09
CA PHE A 178 -6.16 -6.71 6.31
C PHE A 178 -5.49 -7.83 5.52
N ALA A 179 -5.95 -9.05 5.74
CA ALA A 179 -5.57 -10.23 4.97
C ALA A 179 -6.66 -10.50 3.94
N ILE A 180 -6.36 -10.47 2.65
CA ILE A 180 -7.31 -10.81 1.59
C ILE A 180 -6.90 -12.17 1.03
N GLU A 181 -7.78 -13.17 1.20
CA GLU A 181 -7.49 -14.55 0.82
C GLU A 181 -8.74 -15.27 0.32
N ALA A 182 -8.68 -15.76 -0.92
CA ALA A 182 -9.79 -16.40 -1.60
C ALA A 182 -9.92 -17.89 -1.25
N ASP A 183 -8.82 -18.59 -0.95
CA ASP A 183 -8.83 -20.01 -0.66
C ASP A 183 -9.22 -20.27 0.81
N PRO A 184 -10.38 -20.90 1.06
CA PRO A 184 -10.86 -21.18 2.41
C PRO A 184 -9.94 -22.10 3.22
N THR A 185 -9.01 -22.80 2.56
CA THR A 185 -8.01 -23.64 3.22
C THR A 185 -7.14 -22.85 4.20
N PHE A 186 -6.91 -21.56 3.94
CA PHE A 186 -6.07 -20.71 4.80
C PHE A 186 -6.85 -19.92 5.85
N HIS A 187 -8.16 -19.75 5.70
CA HIS A 187 -8.99 -18.93 6.61
C HIS A 187 -8.86 -19.32 8.10
N PRO A 188 -8.78 -20.62 8.48
CA PRO A 188 -8.60 -21.02 9.87
C PRO A 188 -7.35 -20.45 10.55
N ASP A 189 -6.27 -20.18 9.80
CA ASP A 189 -5.03 -19.64 10.37
C ASP A 189 -5.18 -18.19 10.85
N TYR A 190 -6.19 -17.46 10.34
CA TYR A 190 -6.51 -16.09 10.76
C TYR A 190 -7.51 -16.01 11.90
N ALA A 191 -8.33 -17.05 12.14
CA ALA A 191 -9.42 -17.01 13.11
C ALA A 191 -8.97 -16.67 14.55
N THR A 192 -7.72 -16.97 14.90
CA THR A 192 -7.16 -16.72 16.24
C THR A 192 -6.20 -15.51 16.28
N ARG A 193 -5.98 -14.83 15.16
CA ARG A 193 -4.96 -13.78 15.03
C ARG A 193 -5.55 -12.42 15.37
N LYS A 194 -5.31 -11.98 16.61
CA LYS A 194 -5.70 -10.63 17.05
C LYS A 194 -5.02 -9.55 16.19
N GLY A 195 -5.79 -8.50 15.87
CA GLY A 195 -5.30 -7.38 15.08
C GLY A 195 -5.09 -7.68 13.59
N VAL A 196 -5.67 -8.76 13.07
CA VAL A 196 -5.74 -9.04 11.63
C VAL A 196 -7.21 -9.23 11.25
N THR A 197 -7.67 -8.49 10.25
CA THR A 197 -9.01 -8.64 9.68
C THR A 197 -8.90 -9.46 8.40
N LEU A 198 -9.49 -10.66 8.39
CA LEU A 198 -9.57 -11.48 7.18
C LEU A 198 -10.75 -11.02 6.31
N LEU A 199 -10.48 -10.77 5.04
CA LEU A 199 -11.44 -10.61 3.97
C LEU A 199 -11.42 -11.91 3.14
N PRO A 200 -12.37 -12.83 3.35
CA PRO A 200 -12.39 -14.17 2.75
C PRO A 200 -12.91 -14.13 1.30
N TYR A 201 -12.31 -13.26 0.48
CA TYR A 201 -12.74 -12.97 -0.89
C TYR A 201 -11.52 -12.87 -1.81
N ALA A 202 -11.75 -13.08 -3.10
CA ALA A 202 -10.81 -12.70 -4.14
C ALA A 202 -10.84 -11.18 -4.36
N ALA A 203 -9.68 -10.52 -4.30
CA ALA A 203 -9.54 -9.15 -4.80
C ALA A 203 -9.76 -9.16 -6.32
N TRP A 204 -10.70 -8.36 -6.81
CA TRP A 204 -11.03 -8.30 -8.24
C TRP A 204 -11.44 -6.90 -8.69
N VAL A 205 -11.73 -6.77 -9.98
CA VAL A 205 -12.09 -5.48 -10.62
C VAL A 205 -13.56 -5.10 -10.43
N LYS A 206 -14.39 -6.02 -9.93
CA LYS A 206 -15.80 -5.83 -9.63
C LYS A 206 -16.29 -6.93 -8.67
N ASN A 207 -17.43 -6.71 -8.02
CA ASN A 207 -18.11 -7.78 -7.28
C ASN A 207 -18.56 -8.87 -8.27
N ASP A 208 -18.12 -10.11 -8.06
CA ASP A 208 -18.43 -11.23 -8.96
C ASP A 208 -18.28 -12.58 -8.24
N THR A 209 -18.68 -13.65 -8.91
CA THR A 209 -18.38 -15.02 -8.53
C THR A 209 -17.40 -15.62 -9.54
N LEU A 210 -16.17 -15.88 -9.10
CA LEU A 210 -15.08 -16.30 -9.97
C LEU A 210 -14.80 -17.80 -9.88
N SER A 211 -14.26 -18.35 -10.96
CA SER A 211 -13.72 -19.70 -10.99
C SER A 211 -12.26 -19.69 -10.55
N PHE A 212 -11.97 -20.34 -9.43
CA PHE A 212 -10.66 -20.47 -8.82
C PHE A 212 -10.09 -21.86 -9.13
N GLU A 213 -9.05 -21.91 -9.95
CA GLU A 213 -8.36 -23.14 -10.34
C GLU A 213 -7.19 -23.40 -9.39
N ILE A 214 -7.22 -24.54 -8.68
CA ILE A 214 -6.10 -24.98 -7.85
C ILE A 214 -5.17 -25.82 -8.72
N ASN A 215 -4.00 -25.27 -9.04
CA ASN A 215 -2.95 -25.98 -9.76
C ASN A 215 -1.88 -26.48 -8.77
N GLY A 216 -1.37 -27.68 -9.00
CA GLY A 216 -0.18 -28.18 -8.29
C GLY A 216 1.11 -27.66 -8.90
N ASP A 217 2.18 -27.67 -8.12
CA ASP A 217 3.52 -27.46 -8.64
C ASP A 217 3.85 -28.51 -9.73
N PRO A 218 4.72 -28.19 -10.71
CA PRO A 218 5.19 -29.17 -11.69
C PRO A 218 5.75 -30.41 -10.96
N GLY A 219 5.15 -31.59 -11.19
CA GLY A 219 5.51 -32.84 -10.52
C GLY A 219 4.77 -33.14 -9.19
N LYS A 220 3.92 -32.24 -8.70
CA LYS A 220 3.00 -32.44 -7.55
C LYS A 220 1.53 -32.21 -7.92
N GLU A 221 1.23 -32.30 -9.21
CA GLU A 221 -0.11 -32.05 -9.76
C GLU A 221 -1.16 -32.98 -9.14
N ASP A 222 -0.82 -34.26 -8.97
CA ASP A 222 -1.71 -35.25 -8.38
C ASP A 222 -1.84 -35.09 -6.85
N GLU A 223 -0.78 -34.65 -6.15
CA GLU A 223 -0.83 -34.33 -4.72
C GLU A 223 -1.66 -33.07 -4.45
N ALA A 224 -1.56 -32.04 -5.28
CA ALA A 224 -2.37 -30.83 -5.18
C ALA A 224 -3.83 -31.09 -5.54
N LYS A 225 -4.09 -31.95 -6.54
CA LYS A 225 -5.44 -32.41 -6.89
C LYS A 225 -6.07 -33.26 -5.78
N ALA A 226 -5.29 -34.12 -5.12
CA ALA A 226 -5.75 -35.01 -4.05
C ALA A 226 -5.93 -34.27 -2.70
N SER A 227 -4.98 -33.40 -2.34
CA SER A 227 -4.99 -32.65 -1.08
C SER A 227 -5.79 -31.35 -1.14
N GLY A 228 -6.03 -30.81 -2.34
CA GLY A 228 -6.61 -29.49 -2.54
C GLY A 228 -5.68 -28.32 -2.15
N HIS A 229 -4.39 -28.57 -1.92
CA HIS A 229 -3.39 -27.57 -1.58
C HIS A 229 -2.56 -27.21 -2.84
N GLY A 230 -2.60 -25.96 -3.29
CA GLY A 230 -1.88 -25.50 -4.48
C GLY A 230 -1.88 -23.98 -4.64
N MET A 231 -1.15 -23.47 -5.63
CA MET A 231 -1.22 -22.06 -6.02
C MET A 231 -2.52 -21.86 -6.81
N GLY A 232 -3.49 -21.24 -6.17
CA GLY A 232 -4.81 -21.04 -6.74
C GLY A 232 -4.86 -19.80 -7.61
N ARG A 233 -5.44 -19.93 -8.80
CA ARG A 233 -5.51 -18.86 -9.79
C ARG A 233 -6.94 -18.59 -10.21
N ILE A 234 -7.29 -17.31 -10.28
CA ILE A 234 -8.55 -16.84 -10.85
C ILE A 234 -8.48 -16.98 -12.38
N ARG A 235 -9.50 -17.58 -12.99
CA ARG A 235 -9.70 -17.54 -14.44
C ARG A 235 -11.03 -16.87 -14.79
N PRO A 236 -11.02 -15.86 -15.68
CA PRO A 236 -12.24 -15.39 -16.32
C PRO A 236 -12.88 -16.54 -17.11
N THR A 237 -14.20 -16.67 -17.02
CA THR A 237 -15.01 -17.75 -17.58
C THR A 237 -15.03 -17.72 -19.12
N ALA A 238 -13.94 -18.13 -19.78
CA ALA A 238 -13.91 -18.34 -21.22
C ALA A 238 -12.86 -19.37 -21.67
N GLY A 239 -13.32 -20.59 -22.00
CA GLY A 239 -12.93 -21.24 -23.25
C GLY A 239 -11.80 -22.29 -23.30
N LYS A 240 -11.05 -22.59 -22.23
CA LYS A 240 -10.04 -23.68 -22.27
C LYS A 240 -10.36 -24.82 -21.30
N LYS A 241 -10.15 -26.07 -21.76
CA LYS A 241 -10.31 -27.29 -20.96
C LYS A 241 -9.55 -27.15 -19.64
N MET A 242 -10.29 -27.22 -18.53
CA MET A 242 -9.77 -27.15 -17.18
C MET A 242 -9.06 -28.47 -16.84
N SER A 243 -7.82 -28.41 -16.37
CA SER A 243 -7.06 -29.60 -15.95
C SER A 243 -6.97 -29.75 -14.42
N GLY A 244 -7.33 -28.71 -13.65
CA GLY A 244 -7.32 -28.67 -12.19
C GLY A 244 -8.70 -28.71 -11.50
N LYS A 245 -8.70 -28.78 -10.16
CA LYS A 245 -9.93 -28.68 -9.34
C LYS A 245 -10.39 -27.22 -9.33
N VAL A 246 -11.60 -26.98 -9.82
CA VAL A 246 -12.21 -25.65 -9.88
C VAL A 246 -13.12 -25.45 -8.67
N ARG A 247 -12.94 -24.35 -7.95
CA ARG A 247 -13.84 -23.91 -6.88
C ARG A 247 -14.44 -22.56 -7.26
N SER A 248 -15.67 -22.33 -6.84
CA SER A 248 -16.29 -21.01 -6.95
C SER A 248 -15.90 -20.18 -5.72
N VAL A 249 -15.37 -18.98 -5.94
CA VAL A 249 -15.01 -18.03 -4.87
C VAL A 249 -15.74 -16.71 -5.09
N GLN A 250 -16.14 -16.07 -3.99
CA GLN A 250 -16.69 -14.72 -4.04
C GLN A 250 -15.56 -13.72 -4.23
N ALA A 251 -15.77 -12.77 -5.13
CA ALA A 251 -14.83 -11.70 -5.42
C ALA A 251 -15.48 -10.34 -5.17
N PHE A 252 -14.67 -9.35 -4.81
CA PHE A 252 -15.11 -8.00 -4.55
C PHE A 252 -14.30 -6.98 -5.34
N ASP A 253 -14.91 -5.84 -5.63
CA ASP A 253 -14.21 -4.70 -6.20
C ASP A 253 -13.20 -4.14 -5.19
N PHE A 254 -11.92 -4.47 -5.41
CA PHE A 254 -10.85 -4.09 -4.51
C PHE A 254 -10.63 -2.56 -4.49
N ALA A 255 -10.80 -1.90 -5.63
CA ALA A 255 -10.60 -0.46 -5.73
C ALA A 255 -11.68 0.31 -4.95
N GLU A 256 -12.94 -0.11 -5.08
CA GLU A 256 -14.05 0.46 -4.30
C GLU A 256 -13.86 0.22 -2.79
N TRP A 257 -13.47 -1.00 -2.40
CA TRP A 257 -13.21 -1.30 -1.00
C TRP A 257 -12.08 -0.43 -0.43
N LEU A 258 -10.99 -0.23 -1.17
CA LEU A 258 -9.88 0.60 -0.73
C LEU A 258 -10.34 2.04 -0.49
N LYS A 259 -11.08 2.63 -1.45
CA LYS A 259 -11.64 3.99 -1.33
C LYS A 259 -12.62 4.17 -0.18
N GLN A 260 -13.31 3.10 0.23
CA GLN A 260 -14.22 3.12 1.38
C GLN A 260 -13.49 2.90 2.71
N THR A 261 -12.30 2.30 2.69
CA THR A 261 -11.59 1.86 3.89
C THR A 261 -10.53 2.87 4.34
N VAL A 262 -9.85 3.53 3.41
CA VAL A 262 -8.72 4.44 3.69
C VAL A 262 -8.93 5.81 3.03
N SER A 263 -8.12 6.78 3.44
CA SER A 263 -8.09 8.15 2.94
C SER A 263 -6.65 8.62 2.72
N GLU A 264 -6.45 9.74 2.01
CA GLU A 264 -5.11 10.30 1.76
C GLU A 264 -4.34 10.69 3.04
N GLN A 265 -5.04 10.83 4.17
CA GLN A 265 -4.45 11.11 5.48
C GLN A 265 -3.92 9.84 6.18
N ASP A 266 -4.25 8.66 5.68
CA ASP A 266 -3.74 7.39 6.18
C ASP A 266 -2.37 7.07 5.57
N TYR A 267 -1.65 6.16 6.22
CA TYR A 267 -0.43 5.55 5.69
C TYR A 267 -0.75 4.14 5.24
N VAL A 268 -0.62 3.85 3.95
CA VAL A 268 -1.10 2.58 3.38
C VAL A 268 0.03 1.85 2.69
N VAL A 269 0.29 0.65 3.18
CA VAL A 269 1.26 -0.30 2.63
C VAL A 269 0.48 -1.48 2.05
N MET A 270 0.76 -1.83 0.80
CA MET A 270 0.10 -2.93 0.12
C MET A 270 1.12 -3.99 -0.31
N LYS A 271 0.88 -5.26 -0.01
CA LYS A 271 1.56 -6.39 -0.66
C LYS A 271 0.57 -7.09 -1.59
N MET A 272 0.99 -7.39 -2.81
CA MET A 272 0.16 -8.02 -3.83
C MET A 272 0.88 -9.19 -4.47
N ASP A 273 0.25 -10.36 -4.42
CA ASP A 273 0.70 -11.64 -4.97
C ASP A 273 -0.57 -12.46 -5.23
N VAL A 274 -1.12 -12.33 -6.43
CA VAL A 274 -2.49 -12.76 -6.75
C VAL A 274 -2.53 -13.66 -7.98
N GLU A 275 -1.40 -14.30 -8.27
CA GLU A 275 -1.28 -15.37 -9.27
C GLU A 275 -1.78 -14.97 -10.67
N GLY A 276 -1.41 -13.77 -11.13
CA GLY A 276 -1.62 -13.31 -12.51
C GLY A 276 -2.70 -12.26 -12.68
N THR A 277 -3.50 -11.96 -11.66
CA THR A 277 -4.54 -10.92 -11.73
C THR A 277 -4.01 -9.51 -11.45
N GLU A 278 -2.70 -9.35 -11.28
CA GLU A 278 -2.04 -8.04 -11.11
C GLU A 278 -2.36 -7.13 -12.31
N PHE A 279 -2.40 -7.71 -13.51
CA PHE A 279 -2.69 -7.04 -14.78
C PHE A 279 -4.15 -6.61 -14.97
N ASP A 280 -5.06 -7.09 -14.11
CA ASP A 280 -6.44 -6.59 -14.06
C ASP A 280 -6.59 -5.56 -12.93
N LEU A 281 -6.00 -5.86 -11.77
CA LEU A 281 -6.15 -5.07 -10.56
C LEU A 281 -5.41 -3.74 -10.62
N ILE A 282 -4.16 -3.72 -11.08
CA ILE A 282 -3.37 -2.48 -11.12
C ILE A 282 -3.99 -1.46 -12.08
N PRO A 283 -4.37 -1.81 -13.33
CA PRO A 283 -5.10 -0.88 -14.19
C PRO A 283 -6.41 -0.39 -13.57
N ARG A 284 -7.17 -1.27 -12.89
CA ARG A 284 -8.38 -0.86 -12.17
C ARG A 284 -8.09 0.16 -11.06
N LEU A 285 -6.98 0.02 -10.33
CA LEU A 285 -6.58 0.97 -9.30
C LEU A 285 -6.21 2.34 -9.90
N PHE A 286 -5.61 2.35 -11.10
CA PHE A 286 -5.37 3.58 -11.86
C PHE A 286 -6.67 4.22 -12.33
N ASP A 287 -7.52 3.47 -13.04
CA ASP A 287 -8.78 3.97 -13.62
C ASP A 287 -9.70 4.62 -12.59
N THR A 288 -9.69 4.10 -11.36
CA THR A 288 -10.55 4.56 -10.26
C THR A 288 -9.93 5.64 -9.38
N GLY A 289 -8.63 5.93 -9.58
CA GLY A 289 -7.81 6.77 -8.70
C GLY A 289 -7.50 6.15 -7.33
N ALA A 290 -7.87 4.89 -7.10
CA ALA A 290 -7.64 4.22 -5.83
C ALA A 290 -6.14 4.03 -5.52
N ILE A 291 -5.29 3.94 -6.55
CA ILE A 291 -3.84 3.82 -6.38
C ILE A 291 -3.22 5.00 -5.61
N CYS A 292 -3.83 6.19 -5.70
CA CYS A 292 -3.35 7.40 -5.04
C CYS A 292 -3.44 7.35 -3.50
N LEU A 293 -4.21 6.39 -2.98
CA LEU A 293 -4.36 6.13 -1.55
C LEU A 293 -3.25 5.25 -0.99
N VAL A 294 -2.38 4.68 -1.84
CA VAL A 294 -1.31 3.77 -1.44
C VAL A 294 0.02 4.52 -1.41
N ASP A 295 0.75 4.40 -0.31
CA ASP A 295 2.07 5.02 -0.17
C ASP A 295 3.19 4.09 -0.66
N GLU A 296 3.08 2.79 -0.37
CA GLU A 296 4.14 1.81 -0.64
C GLU A 296 3.56 0.44 -1.08
N VAL A 297 4.15 -0.16 -2.12
CA VAL A 297 3.68 -1.42 -2.73
C VAL A 297 4.81 -2.44 -2.84
N PHE A 298 4.54 -3.66 -2.38
CA PHE A 298 5.35 -4.85 -2.58
C PHE A 298 4.62 -5.77 -3.57
N LEU A 299 5.08 -5.83 -4.81
CA LEU A 299 4.34 -6.50 -5.88
C LEU A 299 5.12 -7.70 -6.41
N GLU A 300 4.53 -8.88 -6.28
CA GLU A 300 4.96 -10.09 -6.98
C GLU A 300 4.21 -10.18 -8.31
N CYS A 301 4.91 -9.85 -9.39
CA CYS A 301 4.33 -9.90 -10.73
C CYS A 301 4.50 -11.28 -11.37
N HIS A 302 3.39 -11.82 -11.87
CA HIS A 302 3.31 -13.16 -12.43
C HIS A 302 3.31 -13.16 -13.97
N TYR A 303 4.38 -13.70 -14.56
CA TYR A 303 4.63 -13.70 -16.01
C TYR A 303 5.17 -15.05 -16.50
N ASN A 304 5.27 -15.22 -17.82
CA ASN A 304 5.67 -16.44 -18.53
C ASN A 304 7.17 -16.79 -18.39
N ARG A 305 7.59 -17.15 -17.17
CA ARG A 305 8.98 -17.47 -16.81
C ARG A 305 9.59 -18.62 -17.62
N TRP A 306 10.91 -18.60 -17.77
CA TRP A 306 11.68 -19.75 -18.27
C TRP A 306 11.51 -21.00 -17.40
N GLN A 307 11.34 -22.16 -18.03
CA GLN A 307 11.18 -23.42 -17.32
C GLN A 307 12.53 -23.98 -16.88
N ARG A 308 12.63 -24.37 -15.61
CA ARG A 308 13.86 -24.96 -15.06
C ARG A 308 14.17 -26.35 -15.64
N CYS A 309 13.14 -27.13 -15.98
CA CYS A 309 13.30 -28.48 -16.54
C CYS A 309 13.80 -28.48 -17.98
N CYS A 310 13.52 -27.40 -18.71
CA CYS A 310 13.35 -27.44 -20.15
C CYS A 310 13.97 -26.18 -20.75
N PRO A 311 15.31 -26.15 -20.94
CA PRO A 311 16.02 -24.97 -21.43
C PRO A 311 15.47 -24.47 -22.76
N GLY A 312 15.20 -23.17 -22.87
CA GLY A 312 14.61 -22.55 -24.06
C GLY A 312 13.08 -22.62 -24.12
N GLU A 313 12.42 -23.28 -23.17
CA GLU A 313 10.97 -23.29 -23.07
C GLU A 313 10.46 -22.33 -21.99
N ARG A 314 9.40 -21.58 -22.31
CA ARG A 314 8.68 -20.73 -21.34
C ARG A 314 7.49 -21.47 -20.75
N SER A 315 7.14 -21.14 -19.51
CA SER A 315 5.95 -21.67 -18.87
C SER A 315 4.70 -21.06 -19.52
N PRO A 316 3.73 -21.87 -19.99
CA PRO A 316 2.46 -21.35 -20.48
C PRO A 316 1.51 -20.96 -19.33
N LYS A 317 1.98 -20.98 -18.06
CA LYS A 317 1.14 -20.67 -16.89
C LYS A 317 0.56 -19.26 -17.02
N TYR A 318 1.35 -18.27 -17.40
CA TYR A 318 0.89 -16.89 -17.60
C TYR A 318 1.06 -16.46 -19.06
N GLN A 319 0.27 -15.49 -19.50
CA GLN A 319 0.35 -14.95 -20.86
C GLN A 319 1.31 -13.77 -20.94
N ASN A 320 1.34 -12.97 -19.88
CA ASN A 320 2.15 -11.75 -19.79
C ASN A 320 3.65 -12.08 -19.70
N THR A 321 4.45 -11.12 -20.12
CA THR A 321 5.90 -11.12 -20.22
C THR A 321 6.54 -10.38 -19.04
N TYR A 322 7.85 -10.52 -18.90
CA TYR A 322 8.59 -9.74 -17.90
C TYR A 322 8.59 -8.23 -18.20
N GLU A 323 8.59 -7.86 -19.48
CA GLU A 323 8.54 -6.47 -19.93
C GLU A 323 7.24 -5.79 -19.47
N GLU A 324 6.09 -6.46 -19.64
CA GLU A 324 4.80 -5.94 -19.15
C GLU A 324 4.79 -5.80 -17.61
N CYS A 325 5.51 -6.66 -16.87
CA CYS A 325 5.70 -6.44 -15.43
C CYS A 325 6.51 -5.17 -15.14
N LEU A 326 7.59 -4.91 -15.90
CA LEU A 326 8.39 -3.69 -15.75
C LEU A 326 7.59 -2.43 -16.05
N GLU A 327 6.72 -2.48 -17.06
CA GLU A 327 5.79 -1.39 -17.36
C GLU A 327 4.85 -1.11 -16.17
N LEU A 328 4.30 -2.14 -15.53
CA LEU A 328 3.50 -1.97 -14.30
C LEU A 328 4.30 -1.33 -13.16
N PHE A 329 5.51 -1.83 -12.89
CA PHE A 329 6.38 -1.27 -11.84
C PHE A 329 6.73 0.20 -12.12
N SER A 330 7.03 0.52 -13.38
CA SER A 330 7.39 1.88 -13.81
C SER A 330 6.20 2.83 -13.70
N SER A 331 5.03 2.41 -14.19
CA SER A 331 3.78 3.18 -14.11
C SER A 331 3.40 3.50 -12.66
N LEU A 332 3.58 2.53 -11.74
CA LEU A 332 3.33 2.77 -10.32
C LEU A 332 4.29 3.81 -9.72
N ARG A 333 5.58 3.75 -10.06
CA ARG A 333 6.55 4.77 -9.61
C ARG A 333 6.24 6.14 -10.20
N GLU A 334 5.92 6.22 -11.49
CA GLU A 334 5.50 7.46 -12.15
C GLU A 334 4.25 8.08 -11.52
N SER A 335 3.41 7.27 -10.90
CA SER A 335 2.21 7.71 -10.17
C SER A 335 2.45 8.20 -8.74
N GLY A 336 3.70 8.22 -8.28
CA GLY A 336 4.07 8.70 -6.95
C GLY A 336 4.06 7.61 -5.86
N VAL A 337 3.91 6.34 -6.23
CA VAL A 337 3.88 5.21 -5.29
C VAL A 337 5.25 4.55 -5.21
N LEU A 338 5.76 4.33 -3.99
CA LEU A 338 7.02 3.63 -3.81
C LEU A 338 6.80 2.12 -4.04
N VAL A 339 7.44 1.55 -5.06
CA VAL A 339 7.20 0.15 -5.46
C VAL A 339 8.46 -0.69 -5.42
N HIS A 340 8.31 -1.86 -4.82
CA HIS A 340 9.34 -2.88 -4.63
C HIS A 340 8.99 -4.14 -5.39
N GLN A 341 9.94 -4.63 -6.20
CA GLN A 341 9.81 -5.92 -6.89
C GLN A 341 9.94 -7.08 -5.89
N TRP A 342 8.84 -7.81 -5.72
CA TRP A 342 8.71 -9.01 -4.87
C TRP A 342 8.70 -10.27 -5.77
N PHE A 343 9.20 -11.42 -5.30
CA PHE A 343 9.38 -12.64 -6.11
C PHE A 343 9.24 -13.93 -5.31
#